data_AF-M0NIF9-F1
#
_entry.id   AF-M0NIF9-F1
#
_cell.length_a   1.000
_cell.length_b   1.000
_cell.length_c   1.000
_cell.angle_alpha   90.00
_cell.angle_beta   90.00
_cell.angle_gamma   90.00
#
_symmetry.space_group_name_H-M   'P 1'
#
loop_
_entity.id
_entity.type
_entity.pdbx_description
1 polymer ?
#
loop_
_entity_poly.entity_id
_entity_poly.type
_entity_poly.pdbx_seq_one_letter_code
_entity_poly.pdbx_strand_id
1 'polypeptide(L)'
;MFENADVTTTNVSHAVSEGTDSTGDDEGGFEEDPSLLRVIADEDADAFEYSFTVDGRVEHIVDGDYPSNPDASAPDTIHENDDGSYTVEGVVAGYTGDSTRWGGDSYRFTGDFSAFSLNGVAAVTIDGETVDPARLVSGSDDETSDGTGDDTTSDDGSENILRVIADEDADAFEYSFTVDGRVEHIVDGDYPSNPDASAPDTIRENDDGSYTVEGVVAGYTGDSTRWGGDSYRFTGELIEFSKAGPAEVVVNGDVIDPDEYTIQESRTLRVIADEDADAFEYSFTVDGRVEHIVDGDYPSNPDVSAPDTIRENDDGSYTVEGVVAGYTGDSTRWGGDSYRITGAIVSMRLQGQADVLLEGEVVDPDDYGLPNRLTIIGSGSTSTYDFTVDGELRKDPNGSLDGELEMSGSSAEGSVVNGVDSFRFEGDITHFQFEGEAGVYLDDQQVEPTLLQTEEDPTLQSWIVVEGVGHVTEYAFSVSGHVRKSPDLGPVETDDVIKGNAIEGVADTETDGYRFSGDLESLEIRGTADLRFNEN
;
A
#
# COMPACT_ATOMS: atom_id res chain seq x y z
N MET A 1 -25.54 -54.52 -15.16
CA MET A 1 -26.99 -54.23 -15.19
C MET A 1 -27.23 -53.30 -14.02
N PHE A 2 -27.88 -52.16 -14.29
CA PHE A 2 -27.97 -50.92 -13.49
C PHE A 2 -26.71 -50.05 -13.51
N GLU A 3 -26.77 -48.74 -13.65
CA GLU A 3 -27.45 -47.82 -14.58
C GLU A 3 -26.78 -46.45 -14.33
N ASN A 4 -26.52 -45.69 -15.39
CA ASN A 4 -25.91 -44.36 -15.34
C ASN A 4 -26.89 -43.33 -14.76
N ALA A 5 -26.38 -42.41 -13.94
CA ALA A 5 -26.90 -41.06 -13.72
C ALA A 5 -25.64 -40.20 -13.44
N ASP A 6 -25.07 -39.50 -14.41
CA ASP A 6 -25.51 -38.21 -14.96
C ASP A 6 -25.78 -37.18 -13.85
N VAL A 7 -24.73 -36.45 -13.46
CA VAL A 7 -24.79 -35.27 -12.62
C VAL A 7 -24.50 -34.08 -13.54
N THR A 8 -25.56 -33.39 -13.90
CA THR A 8 -25.52 -32.14 -14.65
C THR A 8 -25.17 -30.99 -13.69
N THR A 9 -24.04 -30.32 -13.92
CA THR A 9 -23.79 -28.97 -13.44
C THR A 9 -24.82 -28.03 -14.06
N THR A 10 -25.63 -27.38 -13.22
CA THR A 10 -26.59 -26.37 -13.68
C THR A 10 -25.96 -25.02 -13.44
N ASN A 11 -25.45 -24.40 -14.52
CA ASN A 11 -25.21 -22.97 -14.57
C ASN A 11 -26.56 -22.27 -14.43
N VAL A 12 -26.81 -21.64 -13.28
CA VAL A 12 -27.94 -20.74 -13.11
C VAL A 12 -27.43 -19.31 -13.32
N SER A 13 -27.52 -18.83 -14.56
CA SER A 13 -27.67 -17.41 -14.79
C SER A 13 -29.08 -17.01 -14.32
N HIS A 14 -29.20 -16.00 -13.45
CA HIS A 14 -30.47 -15.34 -13.21
C HIS A 14 -30.33 -13.83 -13.38
N ALA A 15 -31.17 -13.33 -14.28
CA ALA A 15 -31.32 -11.95 -14.65
C ALA A 15 -31.86 -11.11 -13.50
N VAL A 16 -31.39 -9.86 -13.44
CA VAL A 16 -31.98 -8.76 -12.67
C VAL A 16 -33.47 -8.68 -13.00
N SER A 17 -34.32 -8.96 -12.01
CA SER A 17 -35.76 -8.82 -12.10
C SER A 17 -36.14 -7.47 -11.50
N GLU A 18 -36.43 -6.48 -12.34
CA GLU A 18 -37.18 -5.29 -11.94
C GLU A 18 -38.57 -5.73 -11.45
N GLY A 19 -38.78 -5.66 -10.13
CA GLY A 19 -40.05 -5.94 -9.48
C GLY A 19 -40.98 -4.74 -9.54
N THR A 20 -42.07 -4.90 -10.29
CA THR A 20 -43.16 -3.93 -10.49
C THR A 20 -44.08 -3.79 -9.28
N ASP A 21 -44.42 -2.53 -8.97
CA ASP A 21 -45.70 -1.96 -8.55
C ASP A 21 -46.74 -2.89 -7.85
N SER A 22 -46.99 -2.63 -6.57
CA SER A 22 -48.19 -3.06 -5.83
C SER A 22 -48.78 -1.87 -5.08
N THR A 23 -49.96 -1.44 -5.52
CA THR A 23 -50.74 -0.34 -5.00
C THR A 23 -51.31 -0.62 -3.60
N GLY A 24 -50.99 0.26 -2.66
CA GLY A 24 -51.68 0.43 -1.38
C GLY A 24 -51.71 1.91 -1.03
N ASP A 25 -52.90 2.50 -1.01
CA ASP A 25 -53.13 3.89 -0.63
C ASP A 25 -52.77 4.12 0.85
N ASP A 26 -51.66 4.82 1.12
CA ASP A 26 -51.45 5.59 2.34
C ASP A 26 -50.96 7.00 1.95
N GLU A 27 -51.70 8.01 2.43
CA GLU A 27 -51.41 9.42 2.15
C GLU A 27 -50.13 9.84 2.88
N GLY A 28 -48.98 9.80 2.19
CA GLY A 28 -47.71 10.27 2.77
C GLY A 28 -46.47 10.32 1.86
N GLY A 29 -46.57 10.05 0.56
CA GLY A 29 -45.38 9.88 -0.30
C GLY A 29 -44.45 11.10 -0.41
N PHE A 30 -43.15 10.82 -0.60
CA PHE A 30 -42.10 11.80 -0.90
C PHE A 30 -42.48 12.69 -2.11
N GLU A 31 -42.16 14.00 -2.04
CA GLU A 31 -42.38 14.93 -3.16
C GLU A 31 -41.25 14.84 -4.22
N GLU A 32 -40.10 14.28 -3.86
CA GLU A 32 -38.92 14.03 -4.70
C GLU A 32 -38.61 12.52 -4.78
N ASP A 33 -37.86 12.10 -5.81
CA ASP A 33 -37.42 10.70 -5.95
C ASP A 33 -36.43 10.36 -4.81
N PRO A 34 -36.78 9.47 -3.87
CA PRO A 34 -35.94 9.21 -2.71
C PRO A 34 -34.80 8.24 -3.05
N SER A 35 -33.62 8.47 -2.49
CA SER A 35 -32.49 7.53 -2.52
C SER A 35 -32.66 6.41 -1.51
N LEU A 36 -32.05 5.27 -1.79
CA LEU A 36 -32.07 4.06 -0.97
C LEU A 36 -30.75 3.90 -0.21
N LEU A 37 -30.79 4.13 1.10
CA LEU A 37 -29.68 3.79 2.01
C LEU A 37 -29.84 2.34 2.50
N ARG A 38 -28.75 1.58 2.50
CA ARG A 38 -28.67 0.28 3.18
C ARG A 38 -27.44 0.24 4.08
N VAL A 39 -27.62 -0.17 5.33
CA VAL A 39 -26.56 -0.46 6.29
C VAL A 39 -26.55 -1.97 6.46
N ILE A 40 -25.49 -2.65 6.01
CA ILE A 40 -25.43 -4.11 5.95
C ILE A 40 -24.27 -4.55 6.85
N ALA A 41 -24.59 -5.19 7.97
CA ALA A 41 -23.58 -5.76 8.86
C ALA A 41 -22.91 -6.96 8.19
N ASP A 42 -21.65 -7.19 8.52
CA ASP A 42 -20.93 -8.41 8.15
C ASP A 42 -21.63 -9.66 8.74
N GLU A 43 -21.48 -10.84 8.12
CA GLU A 43 -22.24 -12.04 8.48
C GLU A 43 -22.01 -12.49 9.94
N ASP A 44 -20.82 -12.22 10.48
CA ASP A 44 -20.41 -12.54 11.85
C ASP A 44 -20.34 -11.31 12.78
N ALA A 45 -20.79 -10.14 12.33
CA ALA A 45 -20.74 -8.93 13.16
C ALA A 45 -21.64 -9.03 14.40
N ASP A 46 -21.11 -8.64 15.57
CA ASP A 46 -21.94 -8.40 16.76
C ASP A 46 -22.93 -7.23 16.52
N ALA A 47 -23.95 -7.11 17.37
CA ALA A 47 -24.89 -6.00 17.27
C ALA A 47 -24.21 -4.65 17.53
N PHE A 48 -24.27 -3.71 16.60
CA PHE A 48 -23.71 -2.37 16.72
C PHE A 48 -24.73 -1.28 16.35
N GLU A 49 -24.55 -0.12 16.97
CA GLU A 49 -25.40 1.05 16.77
C GLU A 49 -24.88 1.89 15.59
N TYR A 50 -25.81 2.47 14.83
CA TYR A 50 -25.52 3.51 13.86
C TYR A 50 -26.51 4.66 14.03
N SER A 51 -26.10 5.85 13.59
CA SER A 51 -27.00 6.99 13.53
C SER A 51 -26.67 7.86 12.34
N PHE A 52 -27.68 8.45 11.70
CA PHE A 52 -27.46 9.43 10.65
C PHE A 52 -28.52 10.52 10.69
N THR A 53 -28.21 11.70 10.14
CA THR A 53 -29.16 12.82 10.01
C THR A 53 -29.17 13.32 8.58
N VAL A 54 -30.36 13.42 8.00
CA VAL A 54 -30.59 13.98 6.65
C VAL A 54 -31.45 15.23 6.73
N ASP A 55 -31.20 16.20 5.85
CA ASP A 55 -31.97 17.45 5.81
C ASP A 55 -33.30 17.32 5.04
N GLY A 56 -33.55 16.17 4.41
CA GLY A 56 -34.84 15.79 3.84
C GLY A 56 -35.54 14.68 4.62
N ARG A 57 -36.65 14.16 4.07
CA ARG A 57 -37.46 13.14 4.75
C ARG A 57 -36.73 11.79 4.77
N VAL A 58 -37.04 10.96 5.76
CA VAL A 58 -36.58 9.57 5.83
C VAL A 58 -37.71 8.63 6.25
N GLU A 59 -37.77 7.45 5.63
CA GLU A 59 -38.72 6.37 5.94
C GLU A 59 -38.00 5.02 6.01
N HIS A 60 -38.29 4.24 7.06
CA HIS A 60 -37.74 2.89 7.23
C HIS A 60 -38.45 1.88 6.31
N ILE A 61 -37.69 1.01 5.65
CA ILE A 61 -38.20 -0.03 4.75
C ILE A 61 -38.24 -1.37 5.51
N VAL A 62 -39.44 -1.76 5.93
CA VAL A 62 -39.66 -2.98 6.73
C VAL A 62 -39.68 -4.30 5.95
N ASP A 63 -39.80 -4.25 4.61
CA ASP A 63 -39.93 -5.43 3.72
C ASP A 63 -38.88 -5.42 2.58
N GLY A 64 -37.60 -5.10 2.90
CA GLY A 64 -36.49 -4.99 1.93
C GLY A 64 -35.61 -6.26 1.79
N ASP A 65 -34.62 -6.22 0.89
CA ASP A 65 -33.63 -7.31 0.68
C ASP A 65 -32.74 -7.56 1.91
N TYR A 66 -32.67 -6.60 2.83
CA TYR A 66 -31.99 -6.66 4.12
C TYR A 66 -32.92 -6.07 5.18
N PRO A 67 -33.82 -6.88 5.76
CA PRO A 67 -34.66 -6.47 6.88
C PRO A 67 -33.89 -6.53 8.21
N SER A 68 -34.25 -5.64 9.12
CA SER A 68 -33.75 -5.61 10.49
C SER A 68 -33.92 -6.99 11.15
N ASN A 69 -32.93 -7.43 11.92
CA ASN A 69 -32.99 -8.70 12.63
C ASN A 69 -33.74 -8.53 13.97
N PRO A 70 -35.03 -8.94 14.07
CA PRO A 70 -35.84 -8.69 15.28
C PRO A 70 -35.37 -9.47 16.52
N ASP A 71 -34.51 -10.48 16.35
CA ASP A 71 -33.97 -11.29 17.44
C ASP A 71 -32.65 -10.72 17.99
N ALA A 72 -31.97 -9.85 17.23
CA ALA A 72 -30.65 -9.29 17.59
C ALA A 72 -30.62 -7.76 17.71
N SER A 73 -31.51 -7.03 17.03
CA SER A 73 -31.58 -5.57 17.08
C SER A 73 -32.86 -5.01 17.69
N ALA A 74 -32.73 -3.89 18.38
CA ALA A 74 -33.87 -3.07 18.77
C ALA A 74 -34.48 -2.40 17.52
N PRO A 75 -35.79 -2.09 17.49
CA PRO A 75 -36.37 -1.38 16.37
C PRO A 75 -35.77 0.01 16.23
N ASP A 76 -35.44 0.38 15.00
CA ASP A 76 -34.90 1.70 14.68
C ASP A 76 -35.86 2.82 15.04
N THR A 77 -35.29 3.96 15.40
CA THR A 77 -36.05 5.16 15.74
C THR A 77 -35.76 6.26 14.75
N ILE A 78 -36.82 6.89 14.25
CA ILE A 78 -36.76 8.07 13.38
C ILE A 78 -37.33 9.25 14.17
N HIS A 79 -36.54 10.30 14.29
CA HIS A 79 -36.90 11.54 14.97
C HIS A 79 -36.84 12.74 14.01
N GLU A 80 -37.95 13.48 13.89
CA GLU A 80 -37.96 14.78 13.19
C GLU A 80 -37.47 15.88 14.14
N ASN A 81 -36.39 16.55 13.76
CA ASN A 81 -35.77 17.63 14.52
C ASN A 81 -36.52 18.96 14.33
N ASP A 82 -36.32 19.91 15.25
CA ASP A 82 -36.97 21.24 15.21
C ASP A 82 -36.63 22.06 13.94
N ASP A 83 -35.53 21.74 13.25
CA ASP A 83 -35.07 22.40 12.02
C ASP A 83 -35.62 21.76 10.74
N GLY A 84 -36.40 20.69 10.85
CA GLY A 84 -36.98 19.95 9.73
C GLY A 84 -36.09 18.83 9.17
N SER A 85 -34.89 18.61 9.73
CA SER A 85 -34.07 17.42 9.45
C SER A 85 -34.62 16.19 10.17
N TYR A 86 -34.22 14.99 9.74
CA TYR A 86 -34.58 13.74 10.39
C TYR A 86 -33.34 12.99 10.84
N THR A 87 -33.30 12.63 12.12
CA THR A 87 -32.25 11.77 12.71
C THR A 87 -32.78 10.35 12.85
N VAL A 88 -31.98 9.39 12.41
CA VAL A 88 -32.21 7.96 12.57
C VAL A 88 -31.18 7.41 13.53
N GLU A 89 -31.63 6.60 14.49
CA GLU A 89 -30.78 5.81 15.39
C GLU A 89 -31.25 4.35 15.27
N GLY A 90 -30.34 3.46 14.92
CA GLY A 90 -30.65 2.06 14.68
C GLY A 90 -29.55 1.12 15.15
N VAL A 91 -29.86 -0.18 15.13
CA VAL A 91 -28.94 -1.25 15.51
C VAL A 91 -28.98 -2.33 14.44
N VAL A 92 -27.84 -2.72 13.92
CA VAL A 92 -27.70 -3.88 13.03
C VAL A 92 -26.80 -4.93 13.68
N ALA A 93 -26.96 -6.19 13.27
CA ALA A 93 -26.12 -7.30 13.72
C ALA A 93 -25.97 -8.29 12.56
N GLY A 94 -24.82 -8.95 12.48
CA GLY A 94 -24.60 -10.07 11.57
C GLY A 94 -25.57 -11.22 11.84
N TYR A 95 -25.81 -12.04 10.82
CA TYR A 95 -26.66 -13.21 10.95
C TYR A 95 -26.16 -14.39 10.11
N THR A 96 -25.69 -15.42 10.80
CA THR A 96 -25.33 -16.71 10.20
C THR A 96 -26.50 -17.71 10.27
N GLY A 97 -27.36 -17.73 9.24
CA GLY A 97 -28.41 -18.76 9.13
C GLY A 97 -29.38 -18.66 7.94
N ASP A 98 -29.30 -19.62 7.02
CA ASP A 98 -30.16 -19.78 5.81
C ASP A 98 -30.18 -18.56 4.85
N SER A 99 -30.35 -18.87 3.57
CA SER A 99 -30.38 -18.07 2.34
C SER A 99 -31.25 -16.80 2.28
N THR A 100 -31.75 -16.31 3.41
CA THR A 100 -32.37 -15.00 3.57
C THR A 100 -31.36 -14.04 4.18
N ARG A 101 -30.99 -12.98 3.46
CA ARG A 101 -30.17 -11.86 3.95
C ARG A 101 -30.84 -11.24 5.18
N TRP A 102 -30.42 -11.62 6.38
CA TRP A 102 -30.74 -10.89 7.61
C TRP A 102 -29.45 -10.18 8.06
N GLY A 103 -29.59 -9.03 8.73
CA GLY A 103 -28.45 -8.31 9.28
C GLY A 103 -28.15 -6.98 8.61
N GLY A 104 -29.17 -6.30 8.08
CA GLY A 104 -29.04 -4.92 7.66
C GLY A 104 -30.35 -4.16 7.81
N ASP A 105 -30.25 -2.84 7.75
CA ASP A 105 -31.39 -1.93 7.78
C ASP A 105 -31.45 -1.12 6.48
N SER A 106 -32.66 -0.78 6.03
CA SER A 106 -32.89 -0.11 4.75
C SER A 106 -33.80 1.10 4.92
N TYR A 107 -33.42 2.23 4.32
CA TYR A 107 -34.15 3.49 4.41
C TYR A 107 -34.34 4.14 3.04
N ARG A 108 -35.51 4.75 2.83
CA ARG A 108 -35.68 5.75 1.77
C ARG A 108 -35.46 7.13 2.36
N PHE A 109 -34.65 7.95 1.72
CA PHE A 109 -34.41 9.32 2.17
C PHE A 109 -34.35 10.31 1.01
N THR A 110 -34.56 11.59 1.31
CA THR A 110 -34.25 12.71 0.40
C THR A 110 -33.29 13.67 1.11
N GLY A 111 -32.63 14.54 0.34
CA GLY A 111 -31.69 15.51 0.88
C GLY A 111 -30.30 14.94 1.15
N ASP A 112 -29.45 15.75 1.77
CA ASP A 112 -28.04 15.44 2.04
C ASP A 112 -27.83 15.03 3.51
N PHE A 113 -26.78 14.24 3.77
CA PHE A 113 -26.40 13.89 5.14
C PHE A 113 -25.69 15.07 5.82
N SER A 114 -26.17 15.42 7.00
CA SER A 114 -25.53 16.41 7.88
C SER A 114 -24.74 15.76 9.03
N ALA A 115 -24.97 14.47 9.29
CA ALA A 115 -24.21 13.66 10.21
C ALA A 115 -24.37 12.18 9.86
N PHE A 116 -23.30 11.40 10.06
CA PHE A 116 -23.33 9.95 9.99
C PHE A 116 -22.36 9.39 11.04
N SER A 117 -22.77 8.37 11.78
CA SER A 117 -21.96 7.66 12.76
C SER A 117 -22.23 6.17 12.65
N LEU A 118 -21.17 5.37 12.66
CA LEU A 118 -21.21 3.92 12.56
C LEU A 118 -20.24 3.34 13.59
N ASN A 119 -20.73 2.56 14.55
CA ASN A 119 -19.90 2.03 15.65
C ASN A 119 -19.53 0.54 15.47
N GLY A 120 -19.52 0.06 14.23
CA GLY A 120 -19.19 -1.32 13.88
C GLY A 120 -18.89 -1.47 12.39
N VAL A 121 -18.58 -2.70 11.96
CA VAL A 121 -18.22 -2.98 10.56
C VAL A 121 -19.49 -3.24 9.75
N ALA A 122 -19.78 -2.34 8.82
CA ALA A 122 -20.92 -2.45 7.91
C ALA A 122 -20.55 -1.99 6.51
N ALA A 123 -21.05 -2.68 5.49
CA ALA A 123 -21.14 -2.11 4.17
C ALA A 123 -22.30 -1.10 4.15
N VAL A 124 -22.00 0.18 3.92
CA VAL A 124 -23.01 1.21 3.71
C VAL A 124 -23.13 1.45 2.21
N THR A 125 -24.35 1.36 1.67
CA THR A 125 -24.62 1.60 0.25
C THR A 125 -25.70 2.65 0.06
N ILE A 126 -25.55 3.49 -0.96
CA ILE A 126 -26.59 4.41 -1.44
C ILE A 126 -26.93 4.03 -2.87
N ASP A 127 -28.21 3.76 -3.14
CA ASP A 127 -28.71 3.34 -4.45
C ASP A 127 -27.97 2.13 -5.06
N GLY A 128 -27.37 1.30 -4.19
CA GLY A 128 -26.63 0.09 -4.54
C GLY A 128 -25.12 0.26 -4.70
N GLU A 129 -24.59 1.48 -4.58
CA GLU A 129 -23.15 1.77 -4.61
C GLU A 129 -22.60 1.86 -3.19
N THR A 130 -21.48 1.20 -2.91
CA THR A 130 -20.80 1.28 -1.60
C THR A 130 -20.20 2.67 -1.42
N VAL A 131 -20.47 3.27 -0.26
CA VAL A 131 -20.03 4.62 0.08
C VAL A 131 -19.28 4.62 1.40
N ASP A 132 -18.29 5.49 1.52
CA ASP A 132 -17.63 5.77 2.80
C ASP A 132 -18.51 6.73 3.63
N PRO A 133 -19.01 6.30 4.80
CA PRO A 133 -19.85 7.13 5.65
C PRO A 133 -19.20 8.43 6.12
N ALA A 134 -17.87 8.47 6.24
CA ALA A 134 -17.13 9.67 6.64
C ALA A 134 -17.21 10.78 5.58
N ARG A 135 -17.45 10.41 4.32
CA ARG A 135 -17.54 11.34 3.18
C ARG A 135 -18.97 11.75 2.84
N LEU A 136 -19.97 11.19 3.53
CA LEU A 136 -21.38 11.51 3.30
C LEU A 136 -21.79 12.87 3.87
N VAL A 137 -21.06 13.40 4.86
CA VAL A 137 -21.36 14.71 5.46
C VAL A 137 -20.84 15.82 4.54
N SER A 138 -21.72 16.38 3.71
CA SER A 138 -21.38 17.44 2.76
C SER A 138 -21.14 18.77 3.47
N GLY A 139 -19.87 19.22 3.52
CA GLY A 139 -19.52 20.50 4.15
C GLY A 139 -18.09 21.00 4.07
N SER A 140 -17.16 20.37 3.34
CA SER A 140 -15.78 20.88 3.22
C SER A 140 -15.24 20.79 1.80
N ASP A 141 -15.90 21.50 0.89
CA ASP A 141 -15.29 21.99 -0.35
C ASP A 141 -15.07 23.51 -0.25
N ASP A 142 -13.78 23.83 -0.23
CA ASP A 142 -13.05 25.06 -0.53
C ASP A 142 -13.84 26.29 -1.06
N GLU A 143 -13.86 27.39 -0.31
CA GLU A 143 -13.94 28.75 -0.86
C GLU A 143 -13.14 29.74 0.01
N THR A 144 -12.09 30.28 -0.61
CA THR A 144 -11.25 31.38 -0.10
C THR A 144 -12.05 32.65 0.24
N SER A 145 -11.65 33.40 1.29
CA SER A 145 -11.27 34.84 1.20
C SER A 145 -11.34 35.66 2.51
N ASP A 146 -10.24 36.40 2.73
CA ASP A 146 -10.08 37.72 3.37
C ASP A 146 -10.13 37.92 4.91
N GLY A 147 -8.94 37.75 5.52
CA GLY A 147 -8.15 38.88 6.08
C GLY A 147 -8.59 39.52 7.41
N THR A 148 -7.84 39.27 8.48
CA THR A 148 -6.88 40.21 9.13
C THR A 148 -6.58 39.83 10.59
N GLY A 149 -5.29 39.59 10.90
CA GLY A 149 -4.68 40.12 12.12
C GLY A 149 -4.31 39.14 13.25
N ASP A 150 -3.02 38.78 13.25
CA ASP A 150 -2.08 38.80 14.38
C ASP A 150 -1.92 37.55 15.27
N ASP A 151 -0.77 36.89 15.05
CA ASP A 151 0.09 36.13 15.97
C ASP A 151 -0.56 35.30 17.08
N THR A 152 -0.76 34.02 16.78
CA THR A 152 -0.04 32.92 17.45
C THR A 152 0.06 31.75 16.48
N THR A 153 1.21 31.07 16.46
CA THR A 153 1.46 29.81 15.74
C THR A 153 0.27 28.85 15.82
N SER A 154 -0.51 28.78 14.75
CA SER A 154 -1.48 27.70 14.54
C SER A 154 -0.74 26.58 13.84
N ASP A 155 -0.27 25.65 14.67
CA ASP A 155 -0.09 24.26 14.31
C ASP A 155 -1.46 23.76 13.83
N ASP A 156 -1.59 23.47 12.54
CA ASP A 156 -2.72 22.71 12.01
C ASP A 156 -2.31 21.23 12.10
N GLY A 157 -2.33 20.58 13.26
CA GLY A 157 -3.44 20.49 14.21
C GLY A 157 -4.34 19.30 13.92
N SER A 158 -4.19 18.62 12.77
CA SER A 158 -4.81 17.32 12.52
C SER A 158 -4.17 16.28 13.42
N GLU A 159 -4.94 15.80 14.40
CA GLU A 159 -4.58 14.61 15.17
C GLU A 159 -4.87 13.37 14.33
N ASN A 160 -3.84 12.57 14.07
CA ASN A 160 -3.92 11.28 13.41
C ASN A 160 -3.99 10.15 14.44
N ILE A 161 -4.64 9.05 14.06
CA ILE A 161 -4.72 7.84 14.88
C ILE A 161 -4.10 6.68 14.10
N LEU A 162 -3.07 6.06 14.68
CA LEU A 162 -2.47 4.82 14.17
C LEU A 162 -2.89 3.65 15.06
N ARG A 163 -3.24 2.52 14.45
CA ARG A 163 -3.53 1.25 15.13
C ARG A 163 -2.69 0.15 14.52
N VAL A 164 -2.09 -0.68 15.37
CA VAL A 164 -1.41 -1.92 14.98
C VAL A 164 -2.25 -3.05 15.54
N ILE A 165 -2.85 -3.87 14.68
CA ILE A 165 -3.81 -4.90 15.09
C ILE A 165 -3.20 -6.25 14.69
N ALA A 166 -2.78 -7.05 15.66
CA ALA A 166 -2.26 -8.38 15.40
C ALA A 166 -3.41 -9.33 15.01
N ASP A 167 -3.10 -10.27 14.12
CA ASP A 167 -4.02 -11.34 13.75
C ASP A 167 -4.35 -12.21 14.97
N GLU A 168 -5.53 -12.83 15.00
CA GLU A 168 -6.08 -13.49 16.22
C GLU A 168 -5.16 -14.57 16.82
N ASP A 169 -4.44 -15.29 15.95
CA ASP A 169 -3.54 -16.38 16.30
C ASP A 169 -2.05 -15.97 16.26
N ALA A 170 -1.75 -14.68 16.06
CA ALA A 170 -0.37 -14.21 15.96
C ALA A 170 0.40 -14.44 17.26
N ASP A 171 1.58 -15.06 17.16
CA ASP A 171 2.56 -15.04 18.25
C ASP A 171 2.97 -13.59 18.54
N ALA A 172 3.48 -13.31 19.74
CA ALA A 172 3.95 -11.96 20.08
C ALA A 172 5.09 -11.53 19.15
N PHE A 173 4.95 -10.38 18.50
CA PHE A 173 5.94 -9.80 17.59
C PHE A 173 6.16 -8.31 17.85
N GLU A 174 7.34 -7.84 17.46
CA GLU A 174 7.76 -6.45 17.60
C GLU A 174 7.33 -5.63 16.39
N TYR A 175 6.99 -4.36 16.63
CA TYR A 175 6.82 -3.35 15.59
C TYR A 175 7.52 -2.05 16.01
N SER A 176 7.84 -1.21 15.03
CA SER A 176 8.41 0.12 15.21
C SER A 176 7.81 1.09 14.20
N PHE A 177 7.58 2.33 14.59
CA PHE A 177 7.19 3.38 13.65
C PHE A 177 7.74 4.75 14.05
N THR A 178 7.91 5.64 13.07
CA THR A 178 8.40 7.01 13.29
C THR A 178 7.42 8.02 12.69
N VAL A 179 7.13 9.10 13.41
CA VAL A 179 6.29 10.23 12.96
C VAL A 179 7.03 11.56 13.10
N ASP A 180 6.74 12.54 12.24
CA ASP A 180 7.42 13.86 12.29
C ASP A 180 6.82 14.84 13.30
N GLY A 181 5.71 14.46 13.93
CA GLY A 181 5.12 15.20 15.04
C GLY A 181 5.04 14.38 16.33
N ARG A 182 4.39 14.95 17.35
CA ARG A 182 4.30 14.31 18.67
C ARG A 182 3.44 13.07 18.60
N VAL A 183 3.79 12.05 19.38
CA VAL A 183 3.02 10.81 19.52
C VAL A 183 2.72 10.50 20.98
N GLU A 184 1.51 10.00 21.24
CA GLU A 184 1.02 9.58 22.54
C GLU A 184 0.32 8.22 22.42
N HIS A 185 0.58 7.32 23.36
CA HIS A 185 -0.08 6.02 23.43
C HIS A 185 -1.51 6.13 23.97
N ILE A 186 -2.46 5.45 23.34
CA ILE A 186 -3.87 5.42 23.72
C ILE A 186 -4.15 4.16 24.55
N VAL A 187 -4.21 4.33 25.87
CA VAL A 187 -4.36 3.22 26.83
C VAL A 187 -5.80 2.75 27.06
N ASP A 188 -6.80 3.54 26.67
CA ASP A 188 -8.24 3.29 26.89
C ASP A 188 -9.03 3.27 25.55
N GLY A 189 -8.38 2.80 24.47
CA GLY A 189 -8.94 2.74 23.12
C GLY A 189 -9.61 1.40 22.80
N ASP A 190 -10.15 1.30 21.58
CA ASP A 190 -10.81 0.08 21.09
C ASP A 190 -9.85 -1.12 21.03
N TYR A 191 -8.58 -0.92 20.68
CA TYR A 191 -7.53 -1.95 20.65
C TYR A 191 -6.47 -1.64 21.73
N PRO A 192 -6.73 -2.00 23.00
CA PRO A 192 -5.76 -1.82 24.06
C PRO A 192 -4.66 -2.89 24.02
N SER A 193 -3.44 -2.47 24.35
CA SER A 193 -2.29 -3.36 24.52
C SER A 193 -2.63 -4.50 25.46
N ASN A 194 -2.22 -5.73 25.13
CA ASN A 194 -2.42 -6.89 26.00
C ASN A 194 -1.30 -6.99 27.06
N PRO A 195 -1.51 -6.53 28.31
CA PRO A 195 -0.43 -6.46 29.29
C PRO A 195 0.10 -7.83 29.74
N ASP A 196 -0.62 -8.92 29.43
CA ASP A 196 -0.21 -10.28 29.75
C ASP A 196 0.69 -10.90 28.65
N ALA A 197 0.69 -10.33 27.44
CA ALA A 197 1.41 -10.84 26.27
C ALA A 197 2.42 -9.84 25.66
N SER A 198 2.19 -8.52 25.78
CA SER A 198 3.07 -7.48 25.24
C SER A 198 3.90 -6.78 26.32
N ALA A 199 5.14 -6.45 25.96
CA ALA A 199 5.95 -5.51 26.74
C ALA A 199 5.37 -4.10 26.58
N PRO A 200 5.55 -3.18 27.56
CA PRO A 200 5.11 -1.80 27.41
C PRO A 200 5.90 -1.11 26.30
N ASP A 201 5.18 -0.34 25.48
CA ASP A 201 5.76 0.40 24.37
C ASP A 201 6.68 1.51 24.84
N THR A 202 7.67 1.84 24.01
CA THR A 202 8.60 2.93 24.26
C THR A 202 8.45 4.00 23.20
N ILE A 203 8.27 5.24 23.64
CA ILE A 203 8.25 6.43 22.78
C ILE A 203 9.53 7.23 23.03
N ARG A 204 10.26 7.55 21.95
CA ARG A 204 11.53 8.28 21.99
C ARG A 204 11.51 9.44 20.99
N GLU A 205 11.76 10.65 21.48
CA GLU A 205 12.05 11.82 20.63
C GLU A 205 13.45 11.70 20.01
N ASN A 206 13.55 11.95 18.71
CA ASN A 206 14.77 11.96 17.91
C ASN A 206 15.45 13.34 17.94
N ASP A 207 16.74 13.39 17.57
CA ASP A 207 17.50 14.66 17.52
C ASP A 207 16.96 15.64 16.45
N ASP A 208 16.24 15.13 15.44
CA ASP A 208 15.61 15.89 14.35
C ASP A 208 14.19 16.40 14.70
N GLY A 209 13.66 16.05 15.88
CA GLY A 209 12.32 16.43 16.33
C GLY A 209 11.20 15.44 15.98
N SER A 210 11.49 14.36 15.26
CA SER A 210 10.56 13.23 15.04
C SER A 210 10.44 12.35 16.31
N TYR A 211 9.45 11.47 16.35
CA TYR A 211 9.23 10.54 17.45
C TYR A 211 9.17 9.10 16.94
N THR A 212 10.00 8.23 17.50
CA THR A 212 9.99 6.79 17.23
C THR A 212 9.28 6.04 18.36
N VAL A 213 8.41 5.11 17.99
CA VAL A 213 7.72 4.20 18.88
C VAL A 213 8.17 2.77 18.58
N GLU A 214 8.56 2.03 19.62
CA GLU A 214 8.82 0.59 19.54
C GLU A 214 7.83 -0.11 20.46
N GLY A 215 7.12 -1.13 19.96
CA GLY A 215 6.09 -1.83 20.70
C GLY A 215 6.04 -3.33 20.38
N VAL A 216 5.19 -4.03 21.12
CA VAL A 216 4.96 -5.47 20.94
C VAL A 216 3.46 -5.71 20.89
N VAL A 217 2.97 -6.39 19.86
CA VAL A 217 1.58 -6.88 19.82
C VAL A 217 1.56 -8.41 19.74
N ALA A 218 0.44 -9.01 20.11
CA ALA A 218 0.22 -10.45 20.02
C ALA A 218 -1.25 -10.71 19.77
N GLY A 219 -1.55 -11.76 18.99
CA GLY A 219 -2.90 -12.26 18.83
C GLY A 219 -3.52 -12.67 20.16
N TYR A 220 -4.85 -12.63 20.23
CA TYR A 220 -5.58 -13.04 21.42
C TYR A 220 -6.84 -13.82 21.06
N THR A 221 -6.80 -15.12 21.34
CA THR A 221 -7.96 -16.01 21.22
C THR A 221 -8.70 -16.15 22.56
N GLY A 222 -9.73 -15.32 22.79
CA GLY A 222 -10.66 -15.51 23.91
C GLY A 222 -11.62 -14.35 24.20
N ASP A 223 -12.93 -14.60 24.09
CA ASP A 223 -14.07 -13.78 24.57
C ASP A 223 -14.01 -12.25 24.29
N SER A 224 -14.74 -11.81 23.24
CA SER A 224 -15.42 -10.51 22.97
C SER A 224 -14.79 -9.19 23.45
N THR A 225 -13.53 -9.21 23.87
CA THR A 225 -12.75 -8.06 24.29
C THR A 225 -11.51 -8.02 23.41
N ARG A 226 -11.39 -6.90 22.71
CA ARG A 226 -10.52 -6.60 21.59
C ARG A 226 -9.05 -6.44 22.03
N TRP A 227 -8.49 -7.44 22.70
CA TRP A 227 -7.08 -7.48 23.07
C TRP A 227 -6.27 -7.97 21.87
N GLY A 228 -5.11 -7.36 21.61
CA GLY A 228 -4.21 -7.80 20.54
C GLY A 228 -3.79 -6.71 19.56
N GLY A 229 -3.96 -5.44 19.92
CA GLY A 229 -3.39 -4.34 19.17
C GLY A 229 -2.95 -3.20 20.07
N ASP A 230 -2.23 -2.25 19.47
CA ASP A 230 -1.81 -1.01 20.11
C ASP A 230 -2.34 0.19 19.33
N SER A 231 -2.63 1.28 20.04
CA SER A 231 -3.25 2.47 19.46
C SER A 231 -2.48 3.73 19.85
N TYR A 232 -2.25 4.61 18.89
CA TYR A 232 -1.47 5.84 19.07
C TYR A 232 -2.19 7.04 18.48
N ARG A 233 -2.07 8.18 19.15
CA ARG A 233 -2.43 9.49 18.63
C ARG A 233 -1.15 10.22 18.27
N PHE A 234 -1.06 10.77 17.07
CA PHE A 234 0.08 11.58 16.67
C PHE A 234 -0.33 12.82 15.88
N THR A 235 0.55 13.81 15.82
CA THR A 235 0.45 14.94 14.88
C THR A 235 1.46 14.74 13.76
N GLY A 236 1.26 15.40 12.62
CA GLY A 236 2.18 15.27 11.49
C GLY A 236 2.00 13.94 10.74
N GLU A 237 2.98 13.48 10.01
CA GLU A 237 2.87 12.32 9.12
C GLU A 237 3.60 11.08 9.65
N LEU A 238 3.10 9.91 9.24
CA LEU A 238 3.82 8.65 9.41
C LEU A 238 5.01 8.65 8.45
N ILE A 239 6.22 8.61 9.01
CA ILE A 239 7.48 8.59 8.26
C ILE A 239 7.90 7.16 7.96
N GLU A 240 7.75 6.29 8.96
CA GLU A 240 8.35 4.96 8.95
C GLU A 240 7.44 3.97 9.67
N PHE A 241 7.38 2.74 9.18
CA PHE A 241 6.76 1.61 9.86
C PHE A 241 7.52 0.31 9.57
N SER A 242 7.65 -0.54 10.59
CA SER A 242 8.18 -1.90 10.47
C SER A 242 7.45 -2.83 11.44
N LYS A 243 7.19 -4.08 11.02
CA LYS A 243 6.64 -5.15 11.87
C LYS A 243 7.26 -6.49 11.53
N ALA A 244 7.43 -7.35 12.53
CA ALA A 244 7.99 -8.69 12.36
C ALA A 244 6.92 -9.79 12.17
N GLY A 245 5.64 -9.50 12.42
CA GLY A 245 4.57 -10.49 12.37
C GLY A 245 3.30 -10.01 11.67
N PRO A 246 2.29 -10.89 11.57
CA PRO A 246 1.06 -10.61 10.86
C PRO A 246 0.23 -9.58 11.66
N ALA A 247 0.04 -8.41 11.05
CA ALA A 247 -0.72 -7.31 11.62
C ALA A 247 -1.36 -6.47 10.52
N GLU A 248 -2.58 -6.02 10.76
CA GLU A 248 -3.20 -4.92 10.04
C GLU A 248 -2.75 -3.59 10.66
N VAL A 249 -2.31 -2.65 9.82
CA VAL A 249 -1.92 -1.31 10.26
C VAL A 249 -2.93 -0.32 9.70
N VAL A 250 -3.56 0.43 10.59
CA VAL A 250 -4.64 1.36 10.25
C VAL A 250 -4.25 2.77 10.63
N VAL A 251 -4.24 3.69 9.68
CA VAL A 251 -4.04 5.13 9.92
C VAL A 251 -5.34 5.86 9.60
N ASN A 252 -5.90 6.57 10.57
CA ASN A 252 -7.16 7.32 10.44
C ASN A 252 -8.39 6.52 9.97
N GLY A 253 -8.31 5.19 10.00
CA GLY A 253 -9.38 4.30 9.52
C GLY A 253 -9.02 3.58 8.23
N ASP A 254 -7.97 4.00 7.53
CA ASP A 254 -7.49 3.37 6.31
C ASP A 254 -6.44 2.31 6.63
N VAL A 255 -6.63 1.10 6.11
CA VAL A 255 -5.59 0.06 6.14
C VAL A 255 -4.48 0.48 5.19
N ILE A 256 -3.25 0.58 5.71
CA ILE A 256 -2.07 0.93 4.93
C ILE A 256 -1.19 -0.31 4.73
N ASP A 257 -0.44 -0.33 3.62
CA ASP A 257 0.66 -1.26 3.45
C ASP A 257 1.89 -0.73 4.19
N PRO A 258 2.35 -1.38 5.28
CA PRO A 258 3.49 -0.90 6.05
C PRO A 258 4.81 -0.96 5.28
N ASP A 259 4.88 -1.78 4.23
CA ASP A 259 6.10 -1.93 3.44
C ASP A 259 6.41 -0.66 2.63
N GLU A 260 5.40 0.18 2.32
CA GLU A 260 5.58 1.52 1.76
C GLU A 260 6.31 2.48 2.70
N TYR A 261 6.32 2.17 4.01
CA TYR A 261 6.91 2.99 5.07
C TYR A 261 8.15 2.33 5.68
N THR A 262 8.70 1.27 5.07
CA THR A 262 9.94 0.69 5.58
C THR A 262 11.13 1.63 5.32
N ILE A 263 11.99 1.84 6.34
CA ILE A 263 13.27 2.54 6.11
C ILE A 263 14.12 1.73 5.16
N GLN A 264 14.21 2.21 3.93
CA GLN A 264 15.41 1.99 3.15
C GLN A 264 16.56 2.68 3.89
N GLU A 265 17.65 1.95 4.14
CA GLU A 265 18.81 2.49 4.85
C GLU A 265 19.20 3.84 4.24
N SER A 266 19.20 4.89 5.06
CA SER A 266 19.53 6.22 4.58
C SER A 266 21.00 6.27 4.17
N ARG A 267 21.29 6.77 2.97
CA ARG A 267 22.62 6.91 2.40
C ARG A 267 23.01 8.38 2.35
N THR A 268 24.29 8.67 2.47
CA THR A 268 24.87 10.00 2.37
C THR A 268 25.35 10.22 0.95
N LEU A 269 24.72 11.16 0.26
CA LEU A 269 25.16 11.65 -1.04
C LEU A 269 25.90 12.98 -0.85
N ARG A 270 27.07 13.13 -1.47
CA ARG A 270 27.84 14.38 -1.46
C ARG A 270 28.20 14.78 -2.88
N VAL A 271 28.00 16.06 -3.20
CA VAL A 271 28.48 16.68 -4.44
C VAL A 271 29.60 17.63 -4.06
N ILE A 272 30.83 17.38 -4.51
CA ILE A 272 32.01 18.13 -4.08
C ILE A 272 32.66 18.75 -5.31
N ALA A 273 32.59 20.06 -5.46
CA ALA A 273 33.23 20.75 -6.58
C ALA A 273 34.76 20.66 -6.48
N ASP A 274 35.41 20.52 -7.63
CA ASP A 274 36.87 20.60 -7.75
C ASP A 274 37.38 21.95 -7.20
N GLU A 275 38.61 21.98 -6.67
CA GLU A 275 39.16 23.16 -5.98
C GLU A 275 39.11 24.45 -6.81
N ASP A 276 39.33 24.32 -8.12
CA ASP A 276 39.40 25.41 -9.10
C ASP A 276 38.11 25.56 -9.94
N ALA A 277 37.04 24.82 -9.62
CA ALA A 277 35.80 24.88 -10.38
C ALA A 277 35.09 26.23 -10.20
N ASP A 278 34.67 26.84 -11.32
CA ASP A 278 33.68 27.92 -11.29
C ASP A 278 32.36 27.41 -10.69
N ALA A 279 31.48 28.29 -10.20
CA ALA A 279 30.17 27.86 -9.72
C ALA A 279 29.35 27.19 -10.83
N PHE A 280 28.76 26.03 -10.55
CA PHE A 280 27.94 25.28 -11.50
C PHE A 280 26.74 24.63 -10.80
N GLU A 281 25.70 24.40 -11.59
CA GLU A 281 24.47 23.74 -11.14
C GLU A 281 24.63 22.22 -11.20
N TYR A 282 23.97 21.54 -10.26
CA TYR A 282 23.70 20.12 -10.33
C TYR A 282 22.23 19.85 -10.05
N SER A 283 21.75 18.70 -10.52
CA SER A 283 20.43 18.18 -10.17
C SER A 283 20.47 16.67 -10.00
N PHE A 284 19.72 16.13 -9.04
CA PHE A 284 19.50 14.69 -8.94
C PHE A 284 18.07 14.38 -8.52
N THR A 285 17.61 13.18 -8.85
CA THR A 285 16.32 12.64 -8.41
C THR A 285 16.55 11.31 -7.72
N VAL A 286 15.89 11.08 -6.60
CA VAL A 286 15.86 9.79 -5.90
C VAL A 286 14.41 9.33 -5.75
N ASP A 287 14.15 8.03 -5.76
CA ASP A 287 12.82 7.44 -5.51
C ASP A 287 12.53 7.25 -4.01
N GLY A 288 13.14 8.11 -3.18
CA GLY A 288 12.93 8.17 -1.75
C GLY A 288 13.16 9.58 -1.20
N ARG A 289 13.06 9.74 0.11
CA ARG A 289 13.15 11.04 0.77
C ARG A 289 14.56 11.62 0.68
N VAL A 290 14.64 12.95 0.66
CA VAL A 290 15.91 13.70 0.72
C VAL A 290 15.89 14.71 1.84
N GLU A 291 16.94 14.68 2.66
CA GLU A 291 17.21 15.69 3.67
C GLU A 291 18.54 16.37 3.37
N HIS A 292 18.56 17.70 3.53
CA HIS A 292 19.79 18.47 3.39
C HIS A 292 20.62 18.41 4.67
N ILE A 293 21.90 18.04 4.57
CA ILE A 293 22.84 18.00 5.69
C ILE A 293 23.53 19.36 5.81
N VAL A 294 23.04 20.19 6.72
CA VAL A 294 23.56 21.55 6.96
C VAL A 294 24.78 21.60 7.88
N ASP A 295 25.05 20.52 8.62
CA ASP A 295 26.15 20.40 9.59
C ASP A 295 27.02 19.17 9.24
N GLY A 296 28.34 19.32 9.14
CA GLY A 296 29.24 18.19 8.86
C GLY A 296 30.42 18.52 7.95
N ASP A 297 31.00 17.47 7.37
CA ASP A 297 32.00 17.60 6.29
C ASP A 297 31.29 17.98 4.99
N TYR A 298 31.83 18.96 4.25
CA TYR A 298 31.25 19.52 3.00
C TYR A 298 29.87 20.18 3.17
N PRO A 299 29.74 21.20 4.04
CA PRO A 299 28.50 21.97 4.13
C PRO A 299 28.40 22.98 2.99
N SER A 300 27.17 23.30 2.61
CA SER A 300 26.87 24.35 1.62
C SER A 300 27.57 25.65 1.97
N ASN A 301 28.08 26.33 0.94
CA ASN A 301 28.76 27.60 1.11
C ASN A 301 27.85 28.77 0.70
N PRO A 302 27.09 29.37 1.64
CA PRO A 302 26.11 30.41 1.31
C PRO A 302 26.73 31.71 0.78
N ASP A 303 28.05 31.88 0.91
CA ASP A 303 28.77 33.01 0.32
C ASP A 303 29.00 32.84 -1.19
N VAL A 304 28.83 31.62 -1.72
CA VAL A 304 29.21 31.25 -3.09
C VAL A 304 28.06 30.60 -3.88
N SER A 305 27.15 29.87 -3.22
CA SER A 305 25.98 29.26 -3.85
C SER A 305 24.66 29.72 -3.23
N ALA A 306 23.60 29.67 -4.06
CA ALA A 306 22.24 29.81 -3.59
C ALA A 306 21.85 28.59 -2.75
N PRO A 307 20.89 28.70 -1.82
CA PRO A 307 20.36 27.53 -1.13
C PRO A 307 19.74 26.55 -2.14
N ASP A 308 19.96 25.28 -1.90
CA ASP A 308 19.40 24.22 -2.72
C ASP A 308 17.88 24.13 -2.55
N THR A 309 17.22 23.66 -3.60
CA THR A 309 15.79 23.38 -3.57
C THR A 309 15.58 21.88 -3.61
N ILE A 310 14.87 21.37 -2.61
CA ILE A 310 14.36 20.00 -2.56
C ILE A 310 12.87 20.07 -2.88
N ARG A 311 12.43 19.30 -3.87
CA ARG A 311 11.03 19.23 -4.32
C ARG A 311 10.58 17.78 -4.40
N GLU A 312 9.53 17.46 -3.67
CA GLU A 312 8.79 16.21 -3.84
C GLU A 312 8.04 16.20 -5.18
N ASN A 313 8.07 15.06 -5.86
CA ASN A 313 7.33 14.78 -7.07
C ASN A 313 6.03 14.05 -6.73
N ASP A 314 5.03 14.14 -7.62
CA ASP A 314 3.72 13.51 -7.42
C ASP A 314 3.75 11.95 -7.44
N ASP A 315 4.93 11.35 -7.61
CA ASP A 315 5.19 9.90 -7.66
C ASP A 315 6.02 9.40 -6.46
N GLY A 316 6.18 10.22 -5.42
CA GLY A 316 6.96 9.88 -4.22
C GLY A 316 8.47 10.05 -4.36
N SER A 317 8.98 10.38 -5.56
CA SER A 317 10.40 10.70 -5.76
C SER A 317 10.71 12.15 -5.37
N TYR A 318 11.97 12.45 -5.04
CA TYR A 318 12.41 13.81 -4.68
C TYR A 318 13.47 14.30 -5.65
N THR A 319 13.30 15.52 -6.15
CA THR A 319 14.27 16.21 -7.01
C THR A 319 15.00 17.29 -6.23
N VAL A 320 16.32 17.29 -6.32
CA VAL A 320 17.18 18.35 -5.79
C VAL A 320 17.80 19.12 -6.94
N GLU A 321 17.76 20.44 -6.83
CA GLU A 321 18.52 21.36 -7.67
C GLU A 321 19.39 22.23 -6.76
N GLY A 322 20.68 22.28 -7.04
CA GLY A 322 21.65 23.00 -6.20
C GLY A 322 22.80 23.59 -7.00
N VAL A 323 23.64 24.36 -6.31
CA VAL A 323 24.83 25.00 -6.91
C VAL A 323 26.03 24.74 -6.02
N VAL A 324 27.11 24.23 -6.59
CA VAL A 324 28.41 24.11 -5.92
C VAL A 324 29.47 24.95 -6.63
N ALA A 325 30.57 25.26 -5.95
CA ALA A 325 31.70 25.99 -6.52
C ALA A 325 33.01 25.60 -5.83
N GLY A 326 34.12 25.60 -6.56
CA GLY A 326 35.44 25.42 -5.98
C GLY A 326 35.80 26.53 -4.99
N TYR A 327 36.58 26.20 -3.96
CA TYR A 327 37.07 27.19 -3.00
C TYR A 327 38.60 27.10 -2.82
N THR A 328 39.32 28.05 -3.41
CA THR A 328 40.76 28.21 -3.23
C THR A 328 41.07 29.17 -2.08
N GLY A 329 41.13 28.65 -0.85
CA GLY A 329 41.48 29.47 0.32
C GLY A 329 41.75 28.72 1.61
N ASP A 330 41.12 27.56 1.78
CA ASP A 330 41.29 26.69 2.93
C ASP A 330 41.02 25.24 2.52
N SER A 331 42.00 24.35 2.69
CA SER A 331 41.91 22.93 2.33
C SER A 331 40.91 22.14 3.18
N THR A 332 40.22 22.78 4.13
CA THR A 332 39.15 22.18 4.95
C THR A 332 37.76 22.74 4.66
N ARG A 333 37.63 23.67 3.70
CA ARG A 333 36.33 24.28 3.32
C ARG A 333 36.18 24.14 1.82
N TRP A 334 35.85 22.93 1.38
CA TRP A 334 35.50 22.61 0.00
C TRP A 334 34.08 23.12 -0.26
N GLY A 335 33.80 23.64 -1.45
CA GLY A 335 32.42 23.92 -1.83
C GLY A 335 31.77 22.63 -2.29
N GLY A 336 30.82 22.17 -1.50
CA GLY A 336 30.05 20.97 -1.78
C GLY A 336 28.78 20.98 -0.96
N ASP A 337 27.86 20.13 -1.35
CA ASP A 337 26.56 19.95 -0.70
C ASP A 337 26.40 18.48 -0.32
N SER A 338 25.79 18.25 0.83
CA SER A 338 25.63 16.93 1.43
C SER A 338 24.17 16.65 1.73
N TYR A 339 23.72 15.43 1.41
CA TYR A 339 22.33 15.01 1.56
C TYR A 339 22.26 13.65 2.22
N ARG A 340 21.23 13.45 3.04
CA ARG A 340 20.76 12.12 3.42
C ARG A 340 19.64 11.75 2.47
N ILE A 341 19.76 10.61 1.80
CA ILE A 341 18.79 10.11 0.85
C ILE A 341 18.30 8.73 1.28
N THR A 342 17.01 8.46 1.17
CA THR A 342 16.49 7.10 1.01
C THR A 342 16.18 6.88 -0.47
N GLY A 343 15.81 5.67 -0.89
CA GLY A 343 15.63 5.40 -2.32
C GLY A 343 16.94 5.15 -3.05
N ALA A 344 16.83 4.59 -4.25
CA ALA A 344 17.79 4.62 -5.33
C ALA A 344 17.92 6.02 -5.95
N ILE A 345 19.11 6.35 -6.47
CA ILE A 345 19.29 7.54 -7.30
C ILE A 345 18.76 7.20 -8.70
N VAL A 346 17.72 7.90 -9.13
CA VAL A 346 17.06 7.72 -10.44
C VAL A 346 17.83 8.45 -11.53
N SER A 347 18.22 9.69 -11.27
CA SER A 347 18.98 10.49 -12.23
C SER A 347 19.94 11.44 -11.53
N MET A 348 21.03 11.78 -12.23
CA MET A 348 21.97 12.79 -11.78
C MET A 348 22.50 13.58 -12.98
N ARG A 349 22.70 14.89 -12.80
CA ARG A 349 23.31 15.78 -13.79
C ARG A 349 24.24 16.75 -13.11
N LEU A 350 25.44 16.88 -13.65
CA LEU A 350 26.42 17.89 -13.25
C LEU A 350 26.75 18.79 -14.45
N GLN A 351 26.71 20.12 -14.28
CA GLN A 351 27.15 21.05 -15.32
C GLN A 351 28.64 21.39 -15.25
N GLY A 352 29.33 20.98 -14.18
CA GLY A 352 30.75 21.27 -13.95
C GLY A 352 31.53 20.08 -13.39
N GLN A 353 32.76 20.34 -12.95
CA GLN A 353 33.68 19.32 -12.44
C GLN A 353 33.48 19.14 -10.93
N ALA A 354 33.01 17.95 -10.55
CA ALA A 354 32.80 17.54 -9.18
C ALA A 354 33.11 16.06 -9.00
N ASP A 355 33.52 15.70 -7.78
CA ASP A 355 33.42 14.35 -7.28
C ASP A 355 32.02 14.18 -6.65
N VAL A 356 31.32 13.10 -7.01
CA VAL A 356 30.09 12.69 -6.33
C VAL A 356 30.39 11.46 -5.50
N LEU A 357 30.07 11.52 -4.21
CA LEU A 357 30.30 10.43 -3.28
C LEU A 357 28.96 9.90 -2.77
N LEU A 358 28.73 8.60 -2.92
CA LEU A 358 27.63 7.88 -2.27
C LEU A 358 28.23 7.01 -1.16
N GLU A 359 27.82 7.21 0.09
CA GLU A 359 28.40 6.53 1.27
C GLU A 359 29.93 6.71 1.37
N GLY A 360 30.47 7.78 0.78
CA GLY A 360 31.90 8.07 0.75
C GLY A 360 32.67 7.44 -0.40
N GLU A 361 32.04 6.60 -1.22
CA GLU A 361 32.62 6.03 -2.44
C GLU A 361 32.31 6.92 -3.65
N VAL A 362 33.31 7.17 -4.50
CA VAL A 362 33.14 8.00 -5.70
C VAL A 362 32.30 7.24 -6.73
N VAL A 363 31.23 7.88 -7.21
CA VAL A 363 30.33 7.37 -8.25
C VAL A 363 30.40 8.23 -9.50
N ASP A 364 30.10 7.66 -10.67
CA ASP A 364 29.99 8.40 -11.93
C ASP A 364 28.53 8.86 -12.11
N PRO A 365 28.25 10.17 -12.13
CA PRO A 365 26.91 10.71 -12.38
C PRO A 365 26.28 10.24 -13.69
N ASP A 366 27.10 9.98 -14.73
CA ASP A 366 26.62 9.55 -16.05
C ASP A 366 26.12 8.09 -16.03
N ASP A 367 26.40 7.32 -14.97
CA ASP A 367 25.81 6.00 -14.76
C ASP A 367 24.35 6.09 -14.26
N TYR A 368 23.89 7.29 -13.87
CA TYR A 368 22.52 7.58 -13.45
C TYR A 368 21.77 8.34 -14.55
N GLY A 369 20.49 8.02 -14.76
CA GLY A 369 19.63 8.78 -15.67
C GLY A 369 19.43 8.19 -17.08
N LEU A 370 19.87 6.96 -17.34
CA LEU A 370 19.28 6.19 -18.44
C LEU A 370 17.85 5.79 -18.05
N PRO A 371 16.87 5.95 -18.94
CA PRO A 371 15.45 5.95 -18.60
C PRO A 371 14.91 4.59 -18.17
N ASN A 372 15.48 3.50 -18.68
CA ASN A 372 14.93 2.16 -18.48
C ASN A 372 15.81 1.35 -17.53
N ARG A 373 15.18 0.47 -16.74
CA ARG A 373 15.83 -0.44 -15.80
C ARG A 373 15.44 -1.88 -16.08
N LEU A 374 16.42 -2.75 -16.22
CA LEU A 374 16.19 -4.19 -16.23
C LEU A 374 16.80 -4.80 -14.97
N THR A 375 15.99 -5.48 -14.17
CA THR A 375 16.43 -6.18 -12.95
C THR A 375 16.07 -7.65 -13.03
N ILE A 376 17.02 -8.52 -12.69
CA ILE A 376 16.89 -9.96 -12.72
C ILE A 376 17.21 -10.49 -11.32
N ILE A 377 16.21 -11.08 -10.65
CA ILE A 377 16.28 -11.53 -9.26
C ILE A 377 16.23 -13.06 -9.22
N GLY A 378 17.31 -13.68 -8.74
CA GLY A 378 17.39 -15.13 -8.61
C GLY A 378 16.39 -15.69 -7.58
N SER A 379 15.87 -16.88 -7.86
CA SER A 379 14.87 -17.60 -7.04
C SER A 379 15.41 -18.91 -6.45
N GLY A 380 16.73 -19.00 -6.24
CA GLY A 380 17.41 -20.18 -5.70
C GLY A 380 17.86 -21.21 -6.74
N SER A 381 17.25 -21.20 -7.93
CA SER A 381 17.69 -21.99 -9.07
C SER A 381 18.50 -21.15 -10.07
N THR A 382 19.46 -21.77 -10.77
CA THR A 382 20.25 -21.05 -11.76
C THR A 382 19.38 -20.62 -12.93
N SER A 383 19.37 -19.32 -13.19
CA SER A 383 18.79 -18.72 -14.39
C SER A 383 19.88 -18.01 -15.19
N THR A 384 19.82 -18.10 -16.51
CA THR A 384 20.79 -17.48 -17.43
C THR A 384 20.08 -16.52 -18.36
N TYR A 385 20.74 -15.41 -18.69
CA TYR A 385 20.20 -14.40 -19.60
C TYR A 385 21.27 -13.90 -20.58
N ASP A 386 20.82 -13.50 -21.77
CA ASP A 386 21.58 -12.78 -22.80
C ASP A 386 20.64 -11.76 -23.44
N PHE A 387 21.00 -10.48 -23.39
CA PHE A 387 20.19 -9.43 -24.01
C PHE A 387 21.01 -8.36 -24.72
N THR A 388 20.35 -7.66 -25.64
CA THR A 388 20.92 -6.52 -26.38
C THR A 388 19.89 -5.41 -26.54
N VAL A 389 20.32 -4.17 -26.28
CA VAL A 389 19.53 -2.96 -26.50
C VAL A 389 20.04 -2.19 -27.72
N ASP A 390 19.20 -1.31 -28.28
CA ASP A 390 19.59 -0.45 -29.40
C ASP A 390 20.16 0.93 -28.99
N GLY A 391 20.17 1.23 -27.68
CA GLY A 391 20.79 2.40 -27.08
C GLY A 391 22.03 2.09 -26.23
N GLU A 392 22.32 3.01 -25.30
CA GLU A 392 23.37 2.84 -24.30
C GLU A 392 22.95 1.82 -23.23
N LEU A 393 23.89 1.01 -22.75
CA LEU A 393 23.70 0.02 -21.69
C LEU A 393 24.78 0.19 -20.63
N ARG A 394 24.37 0.31 -19.37
CA ARG A 394 25.23 0.39 -18.19
C ARG A 394 24.73 -0.58 -17.13
N LYS A 395 25.62 -0.87 -16.17
CA LYS A 395 25.21 -1.53 -14.93
C LYS A 395 24.36 -0.57 -14.14
N ASP A 396 23.33 -1.05 -13.45
CA ASP A 396 22.58 -0.19 -12.53
C ASP A 396 23.47 0.10 -11.31
N PRO A 397 23.87 1.36 -11.06
CA PRO A 397 24.66 1.71 -9.89
C PRO A 397 23.91 1.48 -8.56
N ASN A 398 22.57 1.35 -8.60
CA ASN A 398 21.76 1.02 -7.43
C ASN A 398 21.60 -0.50 -7.22
N GLY A 399 22.02 -1.32 -8.18
CA GLY A 399 21.86 -2.78 -8.13
C GLY A 399 23.08 -3.50 -7.55
N SER A 400 22.86 -4.66 -6.95
CA SER A 400 23.92 -5.66 -6.79
C SER A 400 24.19 -6.32 -8.15
N LEU A 401 25.37 -6.92 -8.28
CA LEU A 401 25.68 -7.85 -9.35
C LEU A 401 26.27 -9.10 -8.73
N ASP A 402 25.67 -10.25 -9.02
CA ASP A 402 26.06 -11.53 -8.44
C ASP A 402 26.40 -12.54 -9.54
N GLY A 403 27.65 -13.02 -9.56
CA GLY A 403 28.08 -14.12 -10.42
C GLY A 403 28.99 -13.71 -11.58
N GLU A 404 29.01 -14.55 -12.62
CA GLU A 404 29.74 -14.29 -13.86
C GLU A 404 28.87 -13.40 -14.77
N LEU A 405 29.33 -12.18 -15.01
CA LEU A 405 28.70 -11.22 -15.92
C LEU A 405 29.71 -10.79 -16.98
N GLU A 406 29.34 -10.92 -18.25
CA GLU A 406 30.05 -10.36 -19.38
C GLU A 406 29.21 -9.25 -20.03
N MET A 407 29.78 -8.05 -20.15
CA MET A 407 29.15 -6.94 -20.87
C MET A 407 30.07 -6.44 -21.99
N SER A 408 29.48 -6.19 -23.16
CA SER A 408 30.22 -5.68 -24.32
C SER A 408 29.33 -4.75 -25.15
N GLY A 409 29.57 -3.44 -25.06
CA GLY A 409 28.80 -2.45 -25.80
C GLY A 409 27.37 -2.37 -25.27
N SER A 410 26.38 -2.62 -26.14
CA SER A 410 24.96 -2.61 -25.79
C SER A 410 24.39 -4.01 -25.48
N SER A 411 25.26 -4.96 -25.14
CA SER A 411 24.88 -6.36 -24.82
C SER A 411 25.44 -6.81 -23.48
N ALA A 412 24.68 -7.68 -22.79
CA ALA A 412 25.07 -8.31 -21.53
C ALA A 412 24.63 -9.79 -21.50
N GLU A 413 25.50 -10.65 -20.97
CA GLU A 413 25.26 -12.07 -20.74
C GLU A 413 25.66 -12.41 -19.30
N GLY A 414 24.80 -13.16 -18.60
CA GLY A 414 25.05 -13.49 -17.20
C GLY A 414 24.13 -14.59 -16.65
N SER A 415 24.29 -14.85 -15.34
CA SER A 415 23.48 -15.84 -14.64
C SER A 415 23.26 -15.46 -13.18
N VAL A 416 22.05 -15.66 -12.67
CA VAL A 416 21.69 -15.46 -11.27
C VAL A 416 21.27 -16.77 -10.61
N VAL A 417 21.47 -16.88 -9.29
CA VAL A 417 20.95 -18.00 -8.47
C VAL A 417 20.11 -17.47 -7.32
N ASN A 418 20.74 -16.81 -6.34
CA ASN A 418 20.06 -16.11 -5.22
C ASN A 418 20.33 -14.60 -5.24
N GLY A 419 21.06 -14.15 -6.27
CA GLY A 419 21.54 -12.79 -6.38
C GLY A 419 20.66 -11.95 -7.28
N VAL A 420 21.00 -10.67 -7.36
CA VAL A 420 20.35 -9.71 -8.24
C VAL A 420 21.37 -9.23 -9.25
N ASP A 421 20.97 -9.14 -10.51
CA ASP A 421 21.68 -8.38 -11.53
C ASP A 421 20.76 -7.26 -12.03
N SER A 422 21.27 -6.03 -12.11
CA SER A 422 20.49 -4.89 -12.58
C SER A 422 21.26 -3.99 -13.55
N PHE A 423 20.54 -3.46 -14.53
CA PHE A 423 21.05 -2.71 -15.66
C PHE A 423 20.20 -1.47 -15.92
N ARG A 424 20.86 -0.42 -16.42
CA ARG A 424 20.22 0.81 -16.89
C ARG A 424 20.47 0.95 -18.38
N PHE A 425 19.45 1.33 -19.15
CA PHE A 425 19.60 1.43 -20.60
C PHE A 425 18.71 2.49 -21.25
N GLU A 426 19.10 2.89 -22.45
CA GLU A 426 18.30 3.68 -23.39
C GLU A 426 17.77 2.80 -24.53
N GLY A 427 16.65 3.20 -25.11
CA GLY A 427 16.07 2.54 -26.27
C GLY A 427 15.34 1.24 -25.90
N ASP A 428 15.21 0.34 -26.86
CA ASP A 428 14.42 -0.88 -26.74
C ASP A 428 15.32 -2.13 -26.63
N ILE A 429 14.81 -3.18 -25.95
CA ILE A 429 15.42 -4.51 -25.95
C ILE A 429 15.18 -5.14 -27.33
N THR A 430 16.24 -5.31 -28.12
CA THR A 430 16.17 -5.92 -29.46
C THR A 430 16.47 -7.42 -29.45
N HIS A 431 17.16 -7.89 -28.40
CA HIS A 431 17.45 -9.29 -28.17
C HIS A 431 17.21 -9.65 -26.70
N PHE A 432 16.52 -10.76 -26.44
CA PHE A 432 16.40 -11.32 -25.10
C PHE A 432 16.31 -12.85 -25.15
N GLN A 433 17.27 -13.53 -24.55
CA GLN A 433 17.22 -14.96 -24.27
C GLN A 433 17.26 -15.14 -22.76
N PHE A 434 16.38 -16.00 -22.26
CA PHE A 434 16.27 -16.27 -20.83
C PHE A 434 15.89 -17.72 -20.60
N GLU A 435 16.61 -18.38 -19.70
CA GLU A 435 16.33 -19.74 -19.25
C GLU A 435 16.39 -19.77 -17.72
N GLY A 436 15.33 -20.26 -17.07
CA GLY A 436 15.25 -20.40 -15.62
C GLY A 436 13.97 -19.84 -15.01
N GLU A 437 14.01 -19.60 -13.71
CA GLU A 437 12.87 -19.19 -12.87
C GLU A 437 13.11 -17.87 -12.13
N ALA A 438 14.20 -17.16 -12.41
CA ALA A 438 14.44 -15.83 -11.85
C ALA A 438 13.33 -14.86 -12.25
N GLY A 439 12.97 -13.94 -11.35
CA GLY A 439 12.08 -12.83 -11.65
C GLY A 439 12.79 -11.83 -12.55
N VAL A 440 12.14 -11.40 -13.63
CA VAL A 440 12.64 -10.35 -14.52
C VAL A 440 11.71 -9.16 -14.41
N TYR A 441 12.27 -7.99 -14.14
CA TYR A 441 11.55 -6.74 -13.95
C TYR A 441 12.06 -5.72 -14.95
N LEU A 442 11.13 -5.09 -15.66
CA LEU A 442 11.40 -3.95 -16.54
C LEU A 442 10.70 -2.75 -15.93
N ASP A 443 11.47 -1.71 -15.60
CA ASP A 443 10.97 -0.49 -14.95
C ASP A 443 10.11 -0.81 -13.71
N ASP A 444 10.67 -1.70 -12.88
CA ASP A 444 10.10 -2.17 -11.60
C ASP A 444 8.79 -2.98 -11.72
N GLN A 445 8.33 -3.26 -12.95
CA GLN A 445 7.21 -4.18 -13.21
C GLN A 445 7.74 -5.56 -13.59
N GLN A 446 7.24 -6.62 -12.92
CA GLN A 446 7.60 -7.98 -13.33
C GLN A 446 7.01 -8.30 -14.70
N VAL A 447 7.83 -8.90 -15.56
CA VAL A 447 7.49 -9.20 -16.95
C VAL A 447 7.66 -10.68 -17.28
N GLU A 448 6.92 -11.14 -18.30
CA GLU A 448 7.18 -12.41 -18.98
C GLU A 448 8.36 -12.24 -19.96
N PRO A 449 9.53 -12.86 -19.70
CA PRO A 449 10.73 -12.64 -20.51
C PRO A 449 10.57 -12.99 -21.99
N THR A 450 9.74 -13.99 -22.30
CA THR A 450 9.53 -14.43 -23.68
C THR A 450 8.72 -13.43 -24.52
N LEU A 451 8.08 -12.44 -23.90
CA LEU A 451 7.32 -11.38 -24.57
C LEU A 451 8.15 -10.11 -24.80
N LEU A 452 9.32 -9.95 -24.19
CA LEU A 452 10.18 -8.75 -24.34
C LEU A 452 10.66 -8.47 -25.76
N GLN A 453 10.50 -9.42 -26.69
CA GLN A 453 10.83 -9.27 -28.11
C GLN A 453 9.60 -9.28 -29.02
N THR A 454 8.41 -9.14 -28.45
CA THR A 454 7.14 -9.15 -29.18
C THR A 454 6.44 -7.80 -29.02
N GLU A 455 5.33 -7.63 -29.72
CA GLU A 455 4.46 -6.45 -29.58
C GLU A 455 3.37 -6.67 -28.52
N GLU A 456 3.42 -7.80 -27.81
CA GLU A 456 2.47 -8.13 -26.74
C GLU A 456 2.95 -7.48 -25.44
N ASP A 457 2.00 -7.06 -24.60
CA ASP A 457 2.32 -6.49 -23.29
C ASP A 457 2.99 -7.57 -22.41
N PRO A 458 4.26 -7.37 -21.99
CA PRO A 458 4.96 -8.38 -21.22
C PRO A 458 4.61 -8.33 -19.73
N THR A 459 3.87 -7.32 -19.25
CA THR A 459 3.65 -7.09 -17.81
C THR A 459 2.79 -8.17 -17.15
N LEU A 460 3.18 -8.56 -15.93
CA LEU A 460 2.45 -9.49 -15.06
C LEU A 460 1.76 -8.69 -13.94
N GLN A 461 0.62 -8.09 -14.27
CA GLN A 461 -0.07 -7.10 -13.44
C GLN A 461 -0.81 -7.71 -12.24
N SER A 462 -1.32 -8.92 -12.42
CA SER A 462 -2.05 -9.65 -11.39
C SER A 462 -1.08 -10.43 -10.51
N TRP A 463 -1.43 -10.67 -9.27
CA TRP A 463 -0.61 -11.40 -8.32
C TRP A 463 -1.45 -12.23 -7.37
N ILE A 464 -0.85 -13.30 -6.87
CA ILE A 464 -1.39 -14.15 -5.81
C ILE A 464 -0.26 -14.49 -4.85
N VAL A 465 -0.55 -14.34 -3.57
CA VAL A 465 0.29 -14.73 -2.45
C VAL A 465 -0.44 -15.82 -1.68
N VAL A 466 0.27 -16.92 -1.44
CA VAL A 466 -0.20 -18.05 -0.64
C VAL A 466 0.70 -18.15 0.59
N GLU A 467 0.14 -17.88 1.76
CA GLU A 467 0.85 -17.95 3.04
C GLU A 467 0.38 -19.14 3.85
N GLY A 468 1.31 -20.03 4.21
CA GLY A 468 1.02 -21.18 5.05
C GLY A 468 0.85 -20.78 6.52
N VAL A 469 -0.17 -21.31 7.20
CA VAL A 469 -0.48 -20.98 8.61
C VAL A 469 -0.07 -22.08 9.60
N GLY A 470 1.09 -22.70 9.37
CA GLY A 470 1.69 -23.69 10.28
C GLY A 470 1.25 -25.13 10.07
N HIS A 471 0.59 -25.40 8.94
CA HIS A 471 0.28 -26.75 8.46
C HIS A 471 0.52 -26.84 6.95
N VAL A 472 1.12 -27.94 6.51
CA VAL A 472 1.29 -28.27 5.09
C VAL A 472 -0.02 -28.12 4.32
N THR A 473 -0.05 -27.15 3.41
CA THR A 473 -1.15 -26.84 2.51
C THR A 473 -0.70 -27.01 1.09
N GLU A 474 -1.36 -27.90 0.35
CA GLU A 474 -1.16 -28.03 -1.09
C GLU A 474 -2.07 -27.04 -1.80
N TYR A 475 -1.54 -26.32 -2.79
CA TYR A 475 -2.34 -25.46 -3.65
C TYR A 475 -2.10 -25.77 -5.13
N ALA A 476 -3.13 -25.54 -5.93
CA ALA A 476 -3.02 -25.57 -7.37
C ALA A 476 -3.92 -24.51 -7.98
N PHE A 477 -3.41 -23.78 -8.96
CA PHE A 477 -4.21 -22.79 -9.69
C PHE A 477 -3.83 -22.72 -11.16
N SER A 478 -4.69 -22.10 -11.97
CA SER A 478 -4.39 -21.83 -13.37
C SER A 478 -4.85 -20.44 -13.75
N VAL A 479 -4.13 -19.83 -14.70
CA VAL A 479 -4.42 -18.48 -15.20
C VAL A 479 -4.67 -18.49 -16.71
N SER A 480 -5.37 -17.50 -17.24
CA SER A 480 -5.63 -17.43 -18.69
C SER A 480 -4.40 -16.95 -19.49
N GLY A 481 -3.44 -16.28 -18.83
CA GLY A 481 -2.20 -15.77 -19.43
C GLY A 481 -0.91 -16.46 -18.94
N HIS A 482 0.13 -15.66 -18.74
CA HIS A 482 1.45 -16.10 -18.30
C HIS A 482 1.58 -16.01 -16.78
N VAL A 483 2.43 -16.84 -16.17
CA VAL A 483 2.66 -16.83 -14.71
C VAL A 483 4.15 -17.07 -14.41
N ARG A 484 4.66 -16.36 -13.42
CA ARG A 484 6.03 -16.48 -12.91
C ARG A 484 6.04 -16.43 -11.38
N LYS A 485 7.05 -17.08 -10.79
CA LYS A 485 7.43 -16.88 -9.39
C LYS A 485 7.84 -15.42 -9.20
N SER A 486 7.47 -14.82 -8.08
CA SER A 486 7.68 -13.40 -7.78
C SER A 486 8.53 -13.25 -6.51
N PRO A 487 9.87 -13.19 -6.64
CA PRO A 487 10.78 -13.13 -5.50
C PRO A 487 10.51 -11.95 -4.53
N ASP A 488 9.87 -10.89 -4.98
CA ASP A 488 9.44 -9.72 -4.19
C ASP A 488 8.20 -9.98 -3.34
N LEU A 489 7.30 -10.88 -3.75
CA LEU A 489 6.06 -11.19 -3.03
C LEU A 489 6.22 -12.36 -2.04
N GLY A 490 7.21 -13.22 -2.26
CA GLY A 490 7.49 -14.36 -1.39
C GLY A 490 8.52 -15.30 -2.03
N PRO A 491 9.49 -15.85 -1.27
CA PRO A 491 10.49 -16.75 -1.79
C PRO A 491 9.85 -18.09 -2.16
N VAL A 492 9.42 -18.22 -3.40
CA VAL A 492 8.81 -19.45 -3.90
C VAL A 492 9.83 -20.60 -3.90
N GLU A 493 9.45 -21.73 -3.31
CA GLU A 493 10.35 -22.87 -3.18
C GLU A 493 10.70 -23.52 -4.54
N THR A 494 11.81 -24.26 -4.56
CA THR A 494 12.19 -25.03 -5.76
C THR A 494 11.24 -26.18 -6.08
N ASP A 495 10.43 -26.61 -5.10
CA ASP A 495 9.50 -27.73 -5.26
C ASP A 495 8.17 -27.30 -5.92
N ASP A 496 7.89 -26.00 -5.99
CA ASP A 496 6.76 -25.47 -6.71
C ASP A 496 6.96 -25.53 -8.21
N VAL A 497 5.92 -25.99 -8.91
CA VAL A 497 6.00 -26.36 -10.31
C VAL A 497 5.04 -25.53 -11.15
N ILE A 498 5.60 -24.77 -12.08
CA ILE A 498 4.85 -24.10 -13.15
C ILE A 498 4.88 -24.98 -14.41
N LYS A 499 3.71 -25.41 -14.90
CA LYS A 499 3.54 -26.15 -16.16
C LYS A 499 2.64 -25.35 -17.10
N GLY A 500 3.25 -24.51 -17.93
CA GLY A 500 2.50 -23.60 -18.80
C GLY A 500 1.84 -22.51 -17.96
N ASN A 501 0.52 -22.50 -17.90
CA ASN A 501 -0.30 -21.55 -17.14
C ASN A 501 -0.89 -22.16 -15.85
N ALA A 502 -0.45 -23.36 -15.47
CA ALA A 502 -0.89 -24.05 -14.26
C ALA A 502 0.25 -24.16 -13.24
N ILE A 503 -0.09 -23.99 -11.97
CA ILE A 503 0.82 -23.95 -10.84
C ILE A 503 0.39 -25.04 -9.86
N GLU A 504 1.34 -25.77 -9.33
CA GLU A 504 1.17 -26.73 -8.22
C GLU A 504 2.26 -26.42 -7.19
N GLY A 505 1.88 -26.17 -5.94
CA GLY A 505 2.83 -25.84 -4.89
C GLY A 505 2.39 -26.27 -3.49
N VAL A 506 3.26 -26.07 -2.52
CA VAL A 506 3.04 -26.44 -1.12
C VAL A 506 3.61 -25.36 -0.20
N ALA A 507 2.81 -24.90 0.76
CA ALA A 507 3.25 -23.97 1.80
C ALA A 507 2.95 -24.55 3.21
N ASP A 508 3.88 -24.43 4.15
CA ASP A 508 3.66 -24.77 5.58
C ASP A 508 3.62 -23.50 6.45
N THR A 509 4.74 -22.79 6.52
CA THR A 509 4.86 -21.47 7.19
C THR A 509 5.49 -20.41 6.27
N GLU A 510 5.85 -20.80 5.05
CA GLU A 510 6.39 -19.86 4.06
C GLU A 510 5.30 -19.18 3.24
N THR A 511 5.74 -18.18 2.50
CA THR A 511 4.94 -17.35 1.61
C THR A 511 5.39 -17.60 0.18
N ASP A 512 4.48 -18.09 -0.66
CA ASP A 512 4.71 -18.25 -2.08
C ASP A 512 4.02 -17.12 -2.85
N GLY A 513 4.82 -16.32 -3.55
CA GLY A 513 4.33 -15.20 -4.36
C GLY A 513 4.42 -15.47 -5.86
N TYR A 514 3.34 -15.23 -6.59
CA TYR A 514 3.28 -15.34 -8.04
C TYR A 514 2.71 -14.08 -8.66
N ARG A 515 3.24 -13.69 -9.82
CA ARG A 515 2.61 -12.70 -10.70
C ARG A 515 2.20 -13.34 -12.01
N PHE A 516 1.08 -12.87 -12.56
CA PHE A 516 0.49 -13.39 -13.77
C PHE A 516 -0.18 -12.31 -14.61
N SER A 517 -0.44 -12.66 -15.87
CA SER A 517 -1.31 -11.90 -16.77
C SER A 517 -2.62 -12.66 -17.04
N GLY A 518 -3.66 -11.92 -17.39
CA GLY A 518 -5.01 -12.49 -17.56
C GLY A 518 -5.70 -12.76 -16.23
N ASP A 519 -6.63 -13.72 -16.26
CA ASP A 519 -7.57 -14.01 -15.17
C ASP A 519 -7.20 -15.30 -14.46
N LEU A 520 -7.55 -15.40 -13.16
CA LEU A 520 -7.50 -16.66 -12.43
C LEU A 520 -8.63 -17.58 -12.92
N GLU A 521 -8.29 -18.71 -13.53
CA GLU A 521 -9.27 -19.65 -14.11
C GLU A 521 -9.68 -20.75 -13.13
N SER A 522 -8.79 -21.15 -12.23
CA SER A 522 -9.07 -22.15 -11.20
C SER A 522 -8.16 -21.98 -10.00
N LEU A 523 -8.67 -22.35 -8.82
CA LEU A 523 -7.93 -22.37 -7.57
C LEU A 523 -8.43 -23.55 -6.72
N GLU A 524 -7.52 -24.41 -6.28
CA GLU A 524 -7.75 -25.51 -5.35
C GLU A 524 -6.76 -25.39 -4.20
N ILE A 525 -7.27 -25.30 -2.97
CA ILE A 525 -6.47 -25.35 -1.74
C ILE A 525 -6.86 -26.61 -0.96
N ARG A 526 -5.85 -27.35 -0.52
CA ARG A 526 -5.99 -28.52 0.36
C ARG A 526 -5.18 -28.33 1.62
N GLY A 527 -5.81 -27.70 2.59
CA GLY A 527 -5.21 -27.31 3.86
C GLY A 527 -5.82 -26.00 4.33
N THR A 528 -5.03 -25.24 5.07
CA THR A 528 -5.36 -23.88 5.50
C THR A 528 -4.21 -22.97 5.09
N ALA A 529 -4.53 -21.93 4.35
CA ALA A 529 -3.58 -20.90 3.94
C ALA A 529 -4.31 -19.56 3.86
N ASP A 530 -3.59 -18.49 4.13
CA ASP A 530 -4.05 -17.15 3.86
C ASP A 530 -3.73 -16.80 2.41
N LEU A 531 -4.74 -16.25 1.73
CA LEU A 531 -4.66 -15.90 0.33
C LEU A 531 -4.83 -14.41 0.19
N ARG A 532 -3.88 -13.78 -0.50
CA ARG A 532 -4.00 -12.40 -0.96
C ARG A 532 -3.80 -12.40 -2.46
N PHE A 533 -4.63 -11.68 -3.19
CA PHE A 533 -4.48 -11.54 -4.63
C PHE A 533 -5.16 -10.26 -5.11
N ASN A 534 -4.72 -9.75 -6.26
CA ASN A 534 -5.48 -8.76 -7.00
C ASN A 534 -6.03 -9.40 -8.29
N GLU A 535 -7.21 -8.97 -8.70
CA GLU A 535 -7.73 -9.17 -10.05
C GLU A 535 -7.97 -7.80 -10.66
N ASN A 536 -7.43 -7.59 -11.87
CA ASN A 536 -7.52 -6.33 -12.60
C ASN A 536 -8.80 -6.28 -13.45
#